data_AF-A0A0C2ZYB9-F1
#
_entry.id   AF-A0A0C2ZYB9-F1
#
_cell.length_a   1.000
_cell.length_b   1.000
_cell.length_c   1.000
_cell.angle_alpha   90.00
_cell.angle_beta   90.00
_cell.angle_gamma   90.00
#
_symmetry.space_group_name_H-M   'P 1'
#
loop_
_entity.id
_entity.type
_entity.pdbx_description
1 polymer ?
#
loop_
_entity_poly.entity_id
_entity_poly.type
_entity_poly.pdbx_seq_one_letter_code
_entity_poly.pdbx_strand_id
1 'polypeptide(L)'
;MTDPKGVHGKGSYYYPIVGRKDTGGAFDRIPIEDMQKNNPRQFTLFVLSYAAVQGVRNTPVSAAFPGIELPATTYMEIAGIHGKPYKEYAGDRKTPKERVADYSENDPKDTLPSPSRFGGYCNHGSVTFTTWHRPYMLLIEQAVGNVANRIAADIERANPGEAGQWVPEAKKFRFPYWDWAEPRVAQEGLPPVLYEDKLTITVAGGKTMTVNNPFSYYSYQTGIPSDFENESTVANETAYFADWTRSYRHAPSDPHPTGSDINALQTALKAQAVSIRQKIGLLFAFPDGEDPAIVYDEFSNQVNESRRQEDYRNVGSLEAIHGIIHGVIGGNGHMVGDPMITSSLTNMQ
;
A
#
# COMPACT_ATOMS: atom_id res chain seq x y z
N MET A 1 -18.11 -31.46 13.60
CA MET A 1 -18.05 -32.57 12.63
C MET A 1 -17.13 -32.14 11.51
N THR A 2 -15.99 -32.80 11.37
CA THR A 2 -15.01 -32.60 10.31
C THR A 2 -15.46 -33.32 9.04
N ASP A 3 -15.55 -32.61 7.92
CA ASP A 3 -15.79 -33.21 6.60
C ASP A 3 -14.50 -33.91 6.12
N PRO A 4 -14.50 -35.25 5.89
CA PRO A 4 -13.31 -36.03 5.55
C PRO A 4 -12.97 -36.06 4.06
N LYS A 5 -13.52 -35.17 3.21
CA LYS A 5 -13.20 -35.15 1.78
C LYS A 5 -12.74 -33.77 1.36
N GLY A 6 -11.42 -33.62 1.22
CA GLY A 6 -10.74 -32.47 0.64
C GLY A 6 -11.12 -32.22 -0.82
N VAL A 7 -12.33 -31.74 -1.03
CA VAL A 7 -12.73 -31.07 -2.27
C VAL A 7 -12.41 -29.59 -2.04
N HIS A 8 -11.18 -29.20 -2.36
CA HIS A 8 -10.90 -27.79 -2.63
C HIS A 8 -11.86 -27.35 -3.74
N GLY A 9 -12.84 -26.53 -3.38
CA GLY A 9 -13.86 -26.07 -4.31
C GLY A 9 -13.20 -25.48 -5.55
N LYS A 10 -13.62 -25.92 -6.74
CA LYS A 10 -13.30 -25.34 -8.05
C LYS A 10 -13.97 -23.95 -8.23
N GLY A 11 -13.94 -23.10 -7.21
CA GLY A 11 -14.37 -21.71 -7.33
C GLY A 11 -13.30 -20.96 -8.11
N SER A 12 -13.67 -20.25 -9.19
CA SER A 12 -12.77 -19.24 -9.75
C SER A 12 -12.48 -18.22 -8.65
N TYR A 13 -11.21 -17.97 -8.35
CA TYR A 13 -10.75 -17.00 -7.34
C TYR A 13 -11.00 -15.54 -7.79
N TYR A 14 -12.19 -15.22 -8.28
CA TYR A 14 -12.50 -13.89 -8.78
C TYR A 14 -12.75 -12.91 -7.65
N TYR A 15 -12.03 -11.79 -7.67
CA TYR A 15 -12.22 -10.70 -6.71
C TYR A 15 -12.48 -9.37 -7.43
N PRO A 16 -13.77 -9.04 -7.72
CA PRO A 16 -14.10 -7.80 -8.41
C PRO A 16 -13.83 -6.59 -7.52
N ILE A 17 -13.14 -5.60 -8.07
CA ILE A 17 -12.90 -4.32 -7.40
C ILE A 17 -14.14 -3.45 -7.58
N VAL A 18 -14.92 -3.29 -6.51
CA VAL A 18 -16.17 -2.51 -6.47
C VAL A 18 -16.19 -1.50 -5.31
N GLY A 19 -15.09 -1.40 -4.56
CA GLY A 19 -14.97 -0.60 -3.36
C GLY A 19 -15.90 -1.07 -2.23
N ARG A 20 -16.13 -0.19 -1.26
CA ARG A 20 -16.96 -0.43 -0.06
C ARG A 20 -18.47 -0.30 -0.32
N LYS A 21 -18.97 -0.99 -1.36
CA LYS A 21 -20.38 -0.86 -1.83
C LYS A 21 -21.45 -1.32 -0.83
N ASP A 22 -21.08 -2.17 0.13
CA ASP A 22 -21.96 -2.75 1.14
C ASP A 22 -22.23 -1.83 2.35
N THR A 23 -21.65 -0.63 2.33
CA THR A 23 -21.68 0.29 3.48
C THR A 23 -22.92 1.19 3.52
N GLY A 24 -23.72 1.22 2.45
CA GLY A 24 -24.98 1.97 2.38
C GLY A 24 -24.80 3.50 2.25
N GLY A 25 -23.59 3.98 1.98
CA GLY A 25 -23.29 5.40 1.80
C GLY A 25 -21.87 5.67 1.30
N ALA A 26 -21.61 6.93 0.95
CA ALA A 26 -20.27 7.44 0.71
C ALA A 26 -19.73 8.04 2.02
N PHE A 27 -18.48 7.72 2.34
CA PHE A 27 -17.78 8.21 3.52
C PHE A 27 -16.39 8.68 3.11
N ASP A 28 -15.83 9.63 3.85
CA ASP A 28 -14.54 10.23 3.54
C ASP A 28 -13.38 9.34 3.96
N ARG A 29 -12.27 9.41 3.21
CA ARG A 29 -10.96 9.03 3.73
C ARG A 29 -10.49 10.14 4.65
N ILE A 30 -9.99 9.80 5.82
CA ILE A 30 -9.51 10.75 6.84
C ILE A 30 -8.02 10.51 7.14
N PRO A 31 -7.28 11.52 7.63
CA PRO A 31 -5.89 11.33 8.05
C PRO A 31 -5.75 10.22 9.08
N ILE A 32 -4.68 9.41 9.01
CA ILE A 32 -4.49 8.32 10.00
C ILE A 32 -4.42 8.85 11.44
N GLU A 33 -3.79 10.00 11.65
CA GLU A 33 -3.66 10.60 12.99
C GLU A 33 -5.02 11.06 13.53
N ASP A 34 -5.89 11.57 12.66
CA ASP A 34 -7.27 11.91 13.01
C ASP A 34 -8.12 10.66 13.24
N MET A 35 -7.90 9.59 12.49
CA MET A 35 -8.54 8.30 12.75
C MET A 35 -8.13 7.77 14.12
N GLN A 36 -6.82 7.78 14.43
CA GLN A 36 -6.27 7.32 15.70
C GLN A 36 -6.81 8.12 16.88
N LYS A 37 -6.86 9.45 16.76
CA LYS A 37 -7.26 10.35 17.85
C LYS A 37 -8.77 10.45 18.03
N ASN A 38 -9.52 10.64 16.93
CA ASN A 38 -10.92 11.02 16.98
C ASN A 38 -11.88 9.87 16.65
N ASN A 39 -11.40 8.78 16.02
CA ASN A 39 -12.22 7.64 15.61
C ASN A 39 -11.61 6.30 16.10
N PRO A 40 -11.42 6.11 17.42
CA PRO A 40 -10.62 5.00 17.97
C PRO A 40 -11.17 3.62 17.61
N ARG A 41 -12.49 3.45 17.42
CA ARG A 41 -13.06 2.18 16.94
C ARG A 41 -12.68 1.90 15.48
N GLN A 42 -12.71 2.91 14.60
CA GLN A 42 -12.25 2.76 13.22
C GLN A 42 -10.75 2.46 13.19
N PHE A 43 -9.96 3.14 14.02
CA PHE A 43 -8.52 2.87 14.15
C PHE A 43 -8.24 1.43 14.59
N THR A 44 -8.94 0.94 15.62
CA THR A 44 -8.86 -0.46 16.06
C THR A 44 -9.22 -1.41 14.93
N LEU A 45 -10.32 -1.17 14.22
CA LEU A 45 -10.72 -2.00 13.08
C LEU A 45 -9.67 -1.97 11.97
N PHE A 46 -9.05 -0.82 11.69
CA PHE A 46 -8.00 -0.69 10.69
C PHE A 46 -6.76 -1.49 11.08
N VAL A 47 -6.24 -1.31 12.31
CA VAL A 47 -5.08 -2.04 12.81
C VAL A 47 -5.30 -3.55 12.73
N LEU A 48 -6.44 -4.03 13.24
CA LEU A 48 -6.72 -5.47 13.28
C LEU A 48 -6.96 -6.06 11.88
N SER A 49 -7.72 -5.37 11.03
CA SER A 49 -8.01 -5.85 9.67
C SER A 49 -6.78 -5.83 8.76
N TYR A 50 -5.94 -4.80 8.88
CA TYR A 50 -4.71 -4.69 8.10
C TYR A 50 -3.69 -5.77 8.53
N ALA A 51 -3.53 -6.02 9.82
CA ALA A 51 -2.72 -7.13 10.33
C ALA A 51 -3.23 -8.49 9.82
N ALA A 52 -4.55 -8.70 9.78
CA ALA A 52 -5.15 -9.93 9.26
C ALA A 52 -4.90 -10.11 7.75
N VAL A 53 -4.97 -9.04 6.95
CA VAL A 53 -4.61 -9.05 5.51
C VAL A 53 -3.14 -9.36 5.30
N GLN A 54 -2.26 -8.90 6.20
CA GLN A 54 -0.84 -9.26 6.24
C GLN A 54 -0.59 -10.72 6.62
N GLY A 55 -1.62 -11.46 7.03
CA GLY A 55 -1.54 -12.88 7.38
C GLY A 55 -1.30 -13.14 8.87
N VAL A 56 -1.36 -12.12 9.72
CA VAL A 56 -1.34 -12.29 11.18
C VAL A 56 -2.61 -13.03 11.60
N ARG A 57 -2.48 -14.19 12.26
CA ARG A 57 -3.61 -15.05 12.66
C ARG A 57 -3.96 -15.00 14.14
N ASN A 58 -3.03 -14.57 14.98
CA ASN A 58 -3.23 -14.48 16.42
C ASN A 58 -3.29 -13.01 16.83
N THR A 59 -4.44 -12.54 17.28
CA THR A 59 -4.54 -11.28 18.05
C THR A 59 -4.98 -11.52 19.48
N PRO A 60 -4.52 -10.68 20.42
CA PRO A 60 -4.97 -10.71 21.81
C PRO A 60 -6.42 -10.24 21.99
N VAL A 61 -7.09 -9.75 20.94
CA VAL A 61 -8.54 -9.49 20.97
C VAL A 61 -9.27 -10.82 20.93
N SER A 62 -10.28 -11.02 21.78
CA SER A 62 -11.16 -12.19 21.84
C SER A 62 -12.04 -12.41 20.58
N ALA A 63 -11.61 -11.92 19.42
CA ALA A 63 -12.17 -12.18 18.11
C ALA A 63 -11.22 -13.11 17.35
N ALA A 64 -11.70 -14.29 16.96
CA ALA A 64 -10.97 -15.12 16.01
C ALA A 64 -10.87 -14.36 14.69
N PHE A 65 -9.67 -14.15 14.16
CA PHE A 65 -9.57 -13.57 12.83
C PHE A 65 -10.25 -14.50 11.83
N PRO A 66 -11.15 -13.99 10.97
CA PRO A 66 -11.66 -14.78 9.87
C PRO A 66 -10.45 -15.21 9.02
N GLY A 67 -10.42 -16.49 8.60
CA GLY A 67 -9.44 -16.94 7.62
C GLY A 67 -9.47 -16.03 6.40
N ILE A 68 -8.32 -15.81 5.75
CA ILE A 68 -8.34 -15.18 4.43
C ILE A 68 -9.08 -16.15 3.51
N GLU A 69 -10.31 -15.80 3.15
CA GLU A 69 -11.19 -16.65 2.34
C GLU A 69 -10.74 -16.72 0.88
N LEU A 70 -9.94 -15.74 0.42
CA LEU A 70 -9.49 -15.63 -0.96
C LEU A 70 -7.99 -15.29 -1.02
N PRO A 71 -7.15 -16.10 -1.68
CA PRO A 71 -5.74 -15.76 -1.93
C PRO A 71 -5.54 -14.34 -2.49
N ALA A 72 -6.47 -13.91 -3.36
CA ALA A 72 -6.55 -12.58 -3.97
C ALA A 72 -6.54 -11.40 -2.98
N THR A 73 -6.88 -11.61 -1.70
CA THR A 73 -6.95 -10.54 -0.70
C THR A 73 -5.78 -10.57 0.29
N THR A 74 -4.77 -11.42 0.08
CA THR A 74 -3.58 -11.42 0.92
C THR A 74 -2.67 -10.24 0.59
N TYR A 75 -1.90 -9.76 1.57
CA TYR A 75 -0.96 -8.66 1.37
C TYR A 75 0.01 -8.91 0.22
N MET A 76 0.64 -10.09 0.14
CA MET A 76 1.61 -10.38 -0.92
C MET A 76 0.97 -10.47 -2.31
N GLU A 77 -0.25 -10.97 -2.38
CA GLU A 77 -0.98 -11.05 -3.64
C GLU A 77 -1.35 -9.66 -4.16
N ILE A 78 -1.80 -8.77 -3.27
CA ILE A 78 -2.10 -7.38 -3.62
C ILE A 78 -0.81 -6.61 -3.91
N ALA A 79 0.21 -6.68 -3.04
CA ALA A 79 1.49 -5.98 -3.22
C ALA A 79 2.21 -6.42 -4.50
N GLY A 80 2.13 -7.71 -4.86
CA GLY A 80 2.69 -8.28 -6.08
C GLY A 80 2.05 -7.76 -7.37
N ILE A 81 0.85 -7.16 -7.31
CA ILE A 81 0.26 -6.47 -8.48
C ILE A 81 1.18 -5.33 -8.93
N HIS A 82 1.80 -4.63 -7.98
CA HIS A 82 2.61 -3.46 -8.29
C HIS A 82 3.92 -3.81 -9.01
N GLY A 83 4.46 -5.02 -8.82
CA GLY A 83 5.82 -5.34 -9.24
C GLY A 83 6.21 -6.79 -8.97
N LYS A 84 7.40 -6.99 -8.40
CA LYS A 84 7.86 -8.33 -8.00
C LYS A 84 6.83 -9.02 -7.08
N PRO A 85 6.59 -10.33 -7.25
CA PRO A 85 7.38 -11.26 -8.06
C PRO A 85 6.91 -11.41 -9.52
N TYR A 86 6.23 -10.40 -10.09
CA TYR A 86 5.71 -10.42 -11.47
C TYR A 86 4.81 -11.61 -11.76
N LYS A 87 3.99 -11.97 -10.77
CA LYS A 87 2.99 -13.03 -10.89
C LYS A 87 1.65 -12.43 -11.24
N GLU A 88 0.87 -13.19 -11.99
CA GLU A 88 -0.50 -12.82 -12.27
C GLU A 88 -1.31 -12.76 -10.97
N TYR A 89 -2.16 -11.74 -10.88
CA TYR A 89 -3.02 -11.55 -9.72
C TYR A 89 -4.08 -12.67 -9.64
N ALA A 90 -4.13 -13.35 -8.50
CA ALA A 90 -5.05 -14.46 -8.25
C ALA A 90 -6.54 -14.06 -8.35
N GLY A 91 -6.83 -12.76 -8.19
CA GLY A 91 -8.18 -12.19 -8.37
C GLY A 91 -8.64 -12.11 -9.83
N ASP A 92 -7.73 -12.32 -10.79
CA ASP A 92 -8.02 -12.26 -12.22
C ASP A 92 -8.80 -13.51 -12.68
N ARG A 93 -9.74 -13.30 -13.62
CA ARG A 93 -10.70 -14.30 -14.10
C ARG A 93 -10.17 -15.13 -15.27
N LYS A 94 -8.90 -14.98 -15.61
CA LYS A 94 -8.27 -15.66 -16.75
C LYS A 94 -8.48 -17.18 -16.68
N THR A 95 -8.94 -17.72 -17.78
CA THR A 95 -9.03 -19.17 -18.02
C THR A 95 -7.63 -19.79 -17.93
N PRO A 96 -7.50 -21.11 -17.68
CA PRO A 96 -6.20 -21.78 -17.72
C PRO A 96 -5.39 -21.52 -19.00
N LYS A 97 -6.06 -21.25 -20.13
CA LYS A 97 -5.41 -20.90 -21.41
C LYS A 97 -4.88 -19.46 -21.43
N GLU A 98 -5.59 -18.52 -20.80
CA GLU A 98 -5.17 -17.11 -20.67
C GLU A 98 -4.14 -16.92 -19.54
N ARG A 99 -4.05 -17.85 -18.58
CA ARG A 99 -3.04 -17.89 -17.50
C ARG A 99 -1.69 -18.46 -17.93
N VAL A 100 -1.61 -19.06 -19.13
CA VAL A 100 -0.31 -19.38 -19.70
C VAL A 100 0.29 -18.03 -20.06
N ALA A 101 1.27 -17.57 -19.30
CA ALA A 101 2.05 -16.41 -19.66
C ALA A 101 2.52 -16.62 -21.11
N ASP A 102 2.10 -15.74 -22.01
CA ASP A 102 2.55 -15.74 -23.39
C ASP A 102 3.90 -15.03 -23.55
N TYR A 103 4.46 -14.60 -22.41
CA TYR A 103 5.81 -14.10 -22.23
C TYR A 103 6.84 -15.15 -22.63
N SER A 104 7.65 -14.80 -23.60
CA SER A 104 8.84 -15.55 -23.99
C SER A 104 10.00 -14.58 -24.15
N GLU A 105 11.11 -14.80 -23.42
CA GLU A 105 12.35 -14.02 -23.56
C GLU A 105 12.93 -14.07 -24.99
N ASN A 106 12.44 -15.00 -25.81
CA ASN A 106 12.82 -15.18 -27.22
C ASN A 106 11.76 -14.63 -28.20
N ASP A 107 10.62 -14.10 -27.75
CA ASP A 107 9.59 -13.53 -28.64
C ASP A 107 9.86 -12.03 -28.91
N PRO A 108 10.06 -11.61 -30.17
CA PRO A 108 10.26 -10.21 -30.55
C PRO A 108 9.18 -9.24 -30.01
N LYS A 109 7.93 -9.71 -29.88
CA LYS A 109 6.81 -8.91 -29.33
C LYS A 109 7.02 -8.57 -27.85
N ASP A 110 7.73 -9.44 -27.13
CA ASP A 110 8.01 -9.39 -25.70
C ASP A 110 9.47 -8.98 -25.42
N THR A 111 10.18 -8.41 -26.41
CA THR A 111 11.60 -8.02 -26.27
C THR A 111 11.88 -6.58 -26.70
N LEU A 112 10.86 -5.79 -27.11
CA LEU A 112 11.04 -4.41 -27.59
C LEU A 112 9.95 -3.43 -27.09
N PRO A 113 10.31 -2.21 -26.62
CA PRO A 113 11.63 -1.77 -26.23
C PRO A 113 12.05 -2.41 -24.91
N SER A 114 13.31 -2.83 -24.88
CA SER A 114 13.88 -3.63 -23.80
C SER A 114 14.17 -2.80 -22.53
N PRO A 115 13.91 -3.37 -21.34
CA PRO A 115 13.38 -4.71 -21.17
C PRO A 115 11.85 -4.71 -21.29
N SER A 116 11.33 -5.47 -22.27
CA SER A 116 9.97 -5.98 -22.20
C SER A 116 9.99 -7.12 -21.19
N ARG A 117 9.80 -6.73 -19.93
CA ARG A 117 9.40 -7.61 -18.85
C ARG A 117 7.93 -7.32 -18.63
N PHE A 118 7.12 -8.33 -18.33
CA PHE A 118 5.97 -8.06 -17.46
C PHE A 118 6.56 -7.53 -16.14
N GLY A 119 6.76 -6.22 -16.04
CA GLY A 119 7.39 -5.52 -14.93
C GLY A 119 6.42 -5.29 -13.77
N GLY A 120 5.38 -6.11 -13.68
CA GLY A 120 4.20 -5.88 -12.85
C GLY A 120 3.09 -5.20 -13.63
N TYR A 121 1.94 -5.03 -12.98
CA TYR A 121 0.80 -4.34 -13.58
C TYR A 121 0.92 -2.82 -13.51
N CYS A 122 1.83 -2.30 -12.68
CA CYS A 122 1.92 -0.88 -12.38
C CYS A 122 2.36 -0.05 -13.58
N ASN A 123 1.71 1.11 -13.76
CA ASN A 123 2.01 2.05 -14.84
C ASN A 123 2.73 3.27 -14.27
N HIS A 124 4.05 3.32 -14.44
CA HIS A 124 4.88 4.51 -14.20
C HIS A 124 5.30 5.12 -15.54
N GLY A 125 5.62 6.42 -15.55
CA GLY A 125 6.02 7.17 -16.73
C GLY A 125 4.95 7.22 -17.82
N SER A 126 3.68 7.17 -17.43
CA SER A 126 2.54 7.09 -18.35
C SER A 126 1.36 7.91 -17.86
N VAL A 127 0.56 8.44 -18.78
CA VAL A 127 -0.69 9.17 -18.51
C VAL A 127 -1.68 8.39 -17.66
N THR A 128 -1.57 7.05 -17.65
CA THR A 128 -2.42 6.18 -16.84
C THR A 128 -1.98 6.04 -15.39
N PHE A 129 -0.84 6.63 -14.96
CA PHE A 129 -0.32 6.56 -13.59
C PHE A 129 -1.41 6.80 -12.54
N THR A 130 -2.13 7.92 -12.64
CA THR A 130 -3.16 8.28 -11.65
C THR A 130 -4.38 7.37 -11.71
N THR A 131 -4.80 6.99 -12.92
CA THR A 131 -5.99 6.15 -13.16
C THR A 131 -5.75 4.68 -12.84
N TRP A 132 -4.50 4.23 -12.80
CA TRP A 132 -4.13 2.87 -12.43
C TRP A 132 -4.01 2.70 -10.92
N HIS A 133 -3.35 3.65 -10.23
CA HIS A 133 -3.20 3.59 -8.77
C HIS A 133 -4.54 3.76 -8.03
N ARG A 134 -5.51 4.48 -8.60
CA ARG A 134 -6.84 4.66 -8.00
C ARG A 134 -7.60 3.33 -7.75
N PRO A 135 -7.83 2.46 -8.75
CA PRO A 135 -8.45 1.15 -8.51
C PRO A 135 -7.55 0.21 -7.70
N TYR A 136 -6.23 0.36 -7.73
CA TYR A 136 -5.33 -0.37 -6.84
C TYR A 136 -5.57 -0.01 -5.35
N MET A 137 -5.71 1.28 -5.02
CA MET A 137 -6.09 1.71 -3.67
C MET A 137 -7.51 1.28 -3.29
N LEU A 138 -8.46 1.24 -4.24
CA LEU A 138 -9.79 0.69 -3.99
C LEU A 138 -9.77 -0.81 -3.66
N LEU A 139 -8.87 -1.58 -4.29
CA LEU A 139 -8.68 -2.99 -3.98
C LEU A 139 -8.20 -3.19 -2.54
N ILE A 140 -7.19 -2.42 -2.11
CA ILE A 140 -6.65 -2.46 -0.75
C ILE A 140 -7.75 -2.12 0.26
N GLU A 141 -8.46 -1.00 0.04
CA GLU A 141 -9.55 -0.55 0.89
C GLU A 141 -10.67 -1.61 1.00
N GLN A 142 -11.03 -2.24 -0.10
CA GLN A 142 -12.04 -3.29 -0.13
C GLN A 142 -11.59 -4.53 0.67
N ALA A 143 -10.36 -5.00 0.47
CA ALA A 143 -9.83 -6.16 1.17
C ALA A 143 -9.78 -5.94 2.69
N VAL A 144 -9.21 -4.83 3.12
CA VAL A 144 -9.10 -4.44 4.54
C VAL A 144 -10.49 -4.21 5.14
N GLY A 145 -11.35 -3.46 4.45
CA GLY A 145 -12.71 -3.17 4.91
C GLY A 145 -13.59 -4.41 5.06
N ASN A 146 -13.47 -5.39 4.16
CA ASN A 146 -14.23 -6.65 4.27
C ASN A 146 -13.86 -7.41 5.55
N VAL A 147 -12.57 -7.43 5.90
CA VAL A 147 -12.09 -8.01 7.15
C VAL A 147 -12.57 -7.18 8.35
N ALA A 148 -12.52 -5.85 8.27
CA ALA A 148 -13.03 -4.96 9.31
C ALA A 148 -14.52 -5.19 9.63
N ASN A 149 -15.37 -5.40 8.61
CA ASN A 149 -16.79 -5.71 8.80
C ASN A 149 -17.00 -6.99 9.63
N ARG A 150 -16.20 -8.03 9.38
CA ARG A 150 -16.27 -9.29 10.12
C ARG A 150 -15.80 -9.13 11.55
N ILE A 151 -14.64 -8.47 11.74
CA ILE A 151 -14.11 -8.20 13.08
C ILE A 151 -15.12 -7.39 13.91
N ALA A 152 -15.74 -6.37 13.33
CA ALA A 152 -16.76 -5.57 14.02
C ALA A 152 -17.97 -6.42 14.46
N ALA A 153 -18.49 -7.27 13.57
CA ALA A 153 -19.59 -8.17 13.90
C ALA A 153 -19.22 -9.19 15.00
N ASP A 154 -17.98 -9.68 14.97
CA ASP A 154 -17.46 -10.63 15.96
C ASP A 154 -17.28 -9.98 17.33
N ILE A 155 -16.78 -8.73 17.37
CA ILE A 155 -16.67 -7.94 18.59
C ILE A 155 -18.05 -7.73 19.22
N GLU A 156 -19.06 -7.31 18.45
CA GLU A 156 -20.42 -7.10 18.98
C GLU A 156 -21.06 -8.40 19.46
N ARG A 157 -20.85 -9.51 18.74
CA ARG A 157 -21.35 -10.83 19.14
C ARG A 157 -20.72 -11.30 20.45
N ALA A 158 -19.43 -11.04 20.66
CA ALA A 158 -18.73 -11.38 21.90
C ALA A 158 -19.05 -10.41 23.05
N ASN A 159 -19.54 -9.21 22.76
CA ASN A 159 -19.83 -8.16 23.73
C ASN A 159 -21.25 -7.58 23.52
N PRO A 160 -22.32 -8.30 23.91
CA PRO A 160 -23.69 -7.87 23.64
C PRO A 160 -24.07 -6.48 24.17
N GLY A 161 -23.37 -5.99 25.22
CA GLY A 161 -23.55 -4.63 25.75
C GLY A 161 -23.05 -3.51 24.82
N GLU A 162 -22.32 -3.84 23.76
CA GLU A 162 -21.81 -2.91 22.76
C GLU A 162 -22.43 -3.12 21.37
N ALA A 163 -23.58 -3.80 21.31
CA ALA A 163 -24.33 -3.98 20.07
C ALA A 163 -24.57 -2.62 19.37
N GLY A 164 -24.25 -2.54 18.08
CA GLY A 164 -24.38 -1.32 17.28
C GLY A 164 -23.29 -0.26 17.51
N GLN A 165 -22.21 -0.55 18.24
CA GLN A 165 -21.12 0.40 18.44
C GLN A 165 -19.94 0.21 17.48
N TRP A 166 -19.77 -0.96 16.89
CA TRP A 166 -18.62 -1.31 16.03
C TRP A 166 -19.00 -1.47 14.56
N VAL A 167 -20.12 -2.13 14.27
CA VAL A 167 -20.58 -2.37 12.89
C VAL A 167 -20.84 -1.06 12.13
N PRO A 168 -21.47 -0.03 12.73
CA PRO A 168 -21.61 1.26 12.05
C PRO A 168 -20.27 1.94 11.75
N GLU A 169 -19.28 1.80 12.64
CA GLU A 169 -17.94 2.36 12.42
C GLU A 169 -17.19 1.60 11.32
N ALA A 170 -17.36 0.28 11.22
CA ALA A 170 -16.81 -0.51 10.11
C ALA A 170 -17.40 -0.07 8.75
N LYS A 171 -18.69 0.30 8.71
CA LYS A 171 -19.31 0.82 7.48
C LYS A 171 -18.74 2.18 7.06
N LYS A 172 -18.47 3.05 8.03
CA LYS A 172 -17.85 4.37 7.79
C LYS A 172 -16.39 4.27 7.38
N PHE A 173 -15.67 3.26 7.89
CA PHE A 173 -14.25 3.07 7.64
C PHE A 173 -13.89 3.10 6.14
N ARG A 174 -12.90 3.93 5.81
CA ARG A 174 -12.20 4.03 4.53
C ARG A 174 -10.70 3.98 4.81
N PHE A 175 -9.91 3.54 3.83
CA PHE A 175 -8.47 3.43 4.02
C PHE A 175 -7.90 4.85 4.25
N PRO A 176 -7.27 5.12 5.41
CA PRO A 176 -6.82 6.47 5.73
C PRO A 176 -5.67 6.89 4.81
N TYR A 177 -5.47 8.21 4.71
CA TYR A 177 -4.32 8.79 4.04
C TYR A 177 -3.35 9.38 5.09
N TRP A 178 -2.13 9.68 4.68
CA TRP A 178 -1.21 10.51 5.45
C TRP A 178 -0.98 11.81 4.68
N ASP A 179 -1.21 12.97 5.30
CA ASP A 179 -0.95 14.26 4.64
C ASP A 179 0.53 14.64 4.78
N TRP A 180 1.33 14.13 3.87
CA TRP A 180 2.76 14.41 3.78
C TRP A 180 3.07 15.87 3.37
N ALA A 181 2.08 16.64 2.93
CA ALA A 181 2.21 18.06 2.60
C ALA A 181 2.03 18.98 3.81
N GLU A 182 1.56 18.45 4.95
CA GLU A 182 1.18 19.27 6.09
C GLU A 182 2.36 20.12 6.62
N PRO A 183 2.13 21.38 7.06
CA PRO A 183 3.15 22.24 7.66
C PRO A 183 4.04 21.56 8.69
N ARG A 184 3.42 20.76 9.57
CA ARG A 184 4.07 20.10 10.69
C ARG A 184 5.08 19.03 10.28
N VAL A 185 4.98 18.45 9.08
CA VAL A 185 5.90 17.39 8.61
C VAL A 185 7.35 17.89 8.58
N ALA A 186 7.57 19.19 8.35
CA ALA A 186 8.91 19.78 8.40
C ALA A 186 9.54 19.79 9.81
N GLN A 187 8.72 19.74 10.87
CA GLN A 187 9.19 19.72 12.26
C GLN A 187 9.05 18.35 12.90
N GLU A 188 7.90 17.71 12.72
CA GLU A 188 7.50 16.46 13.37
C GLU A 188 7.95 15.24 12.55
N GLY A 189 7.88 15.33 11.22
CA GLY A 189 8.30 14.28 10.28
C GLY A 189 7.23 13.22 10.07
N LEU A 190 7.63 11.95 9.95
CA LEU A 190 6.71 10.84 9.76
C LEU A 190 5.96 10.59 11.09
N PRO A 191 4.63 10.43 11.12
CA PRO A 191 3.89 10.14 12.34
C PRO A 191 4.32 8.84 13.04
N PRO A 192 4.37 8.79 14.38
CA PRO A 192 4.73 7.58 15.14
C PRO A 192 3.91 6.34 14.77
N VAL A 193 2.63 6.53 14.43
CA VAL A 193 1.74 5.46 13.99
C VAL A 193 2.25 4.70 12.75
N LEU A 194 3.16 5.30 11.97
CA LEU A 194 3.73 4.75 10.76
C LEU A 194 5.11 4.09 10.92
N TYR A 195 5.73 4.15 12.10
CA TYR A 195 7.06 3.56 12.30
C TYR A 195 7.31 2.91 13.67
N GLU A 196 6.51 3.19 14.70
CA GLU A 196 6.68 2.51 15.99
C GLU A 196 6.28 1.03 15.88
N ASP A 197 7.03 0.12 16.51
CA ASP A 197 6.76 -1.33 16.43
C ASP A 197 5.46 -1.75 17.15
N LYS A 198 4.94 -0.90 18.03
CA LYS A 198 3.75 -1.16 18.84
C LYS A 198 2.77 -0.01 18.75
N LEU A 199 1.48 -0.32 18.81
CA LEU A 199 0.41 0.66 18.91
C LEU A 199 -0.48 0.35 20.10
N THR A 200 -1.07 1.39 20.67
CA THR A 200 -2.17 1.25 21.63
C THR A 200 -3.50 1.44 20.91
N ILE A 201 -4.40 0.48 21.05
CA ILE A 201 -5.74 0.49 20.46
C ILE A 201 -6.81 0.40 21.55
N THR A 202 -8.01 0.91 21.26
CA THR A 202 -9.17 0.79 22.15
C THR A 202 -9.98 -0.43 21.75
N VAL A 203 -10.19 -1.38 22.66
CA VAL A 203 -10.99 -2.60 22.44
C VAL A 203 -12.32 -2.51 23.18
N ALA A 204 -13.18 -3.53 22.99
CA ALA A 204 -14.44 -3.65 23.70
C ALA A 204 -14.27 -3.54 25.23
N GLY A 205 -15.28 -2.97 25.87
CA GLY A 205 -15.28 -2.57 27.28
C GLY A 205 -14.55 -1.25 27.53
N GLY A 206 -14.20 -0.48 26.48
CA GLY A 206 -13.45 0.77 26.59
C GLY A 206 -12.01 0.61 27.09
N LYS A 207 -11.48 -0.61 27.07
CA LYS A 207 -10.13 -0.93 27.53
C LYS A 207 -9.11 -0.58 26.45
N THR A 208 -7.88 -0.28 26.84
CA THR A 208 -6.76 -0.13 25.92
C THR A 208 -5.90 -1.38 25.89
N MET A 209 -5.29 -1.66 24.75
CA MET A 209 -4.40 -2.80 24.56
C MET A 209 -3.24 -2.42 23.65
N THR A 210 -2.04 -2.91 23.97
CA THR A 210 -0.86 -2.77 23.12
C THR A 210 -0.75 -3.94 22.15
N VAL A 211 -0.61 -3.64 20.86
CA VAL A 211 -0.48 -4.61 19.77
C VAL A 211 0.75 -4.32 18.91
N ASN A 212 1.19 -5.30 18.12
CA ASN A 212 2.17 -5.05 17.06
C ASN A 212 1.59 -4.06 16.04
N ASN A 213 2.42 -3.13 15.57
CA ASN A 213 2.02 -2.19 14.54
C ASN A 213 2.15 -2.81 13.14
N PRO A 214 1.04 -3.09 12.42
CA PRO A 214 1.12 -3.62 11.07
C PRO A 214 1.56 -2.56 10.04
N PHE A 215 1.62 -1.26 10.40
CA PHE A 215 2.03 -0.18 9.51
C PHE A 215 3.54 0.08 9.51
N SER A 216 4.26 -0.36 10.55
CA SER A 216 5.70 -0.13 10.68
C SER A 216 6.50 -0.92 9.64
N TYR A 217 6.17 -2.20 9.46
CA TYR A 217 6.79 -3.08 8.48
C TYR A 217 5.89 -4.28 8.16
N TYR A 218 6.14 -4.91 7.02
CA TYR A 218 5.57 -6.20 6.64
C TYR A 218 6.59 -7.32 6.83
N SER A 219 6.24 -8.37 7.58
CA SER A 219 7.05 -9.60 7.67
C SER A 219 6.55 -10.67 6.70
N TYR A 220 7.47 -11.30 5.97
CA TYR A 220 7.11 -12.38 5.03
C TYR A 220 6.57 -13.59 5.78
N GLN A 221 5.29 -13.92 5.55
CA GLN A 221 4.62 -15.01 6.27
C GLN A 221 5.00 -16.40 5.75
N THR A 222 5.44 -16.49 4.50
CA THR A 222 5.73 -17.76 3.80
C THR A 222 7.17 -17.83 3.29
N GLY A 223 8.06 -17.03 3.85
CA GLY A 223 9.44 -16.85 3.38
C GLY A 223 9.57 -15.78 2.31
N ILE A 224 10.82 -15.40 2.04
CA ILE A 224 11.21 -14.40 1.05
C ILE A 224 10.93 -14.98 -0.36
N PRO A 225 10.31 -14.21 -1.27
CA PRO A 225 10.13 -14.68 -2.64
C PRO A 225 11.47 -15.00 -3.31
N SER A 226 11.54 -16.12 -4.03
CA SER A 226 12.79 -16.68 -4.55
C SER A 226 13.47 -15.85 -5.65
N ASP A 227 12.77 -14.87 -6.21
CA ASP A 227 13.20 -13.95 -7.27
C ASP A 227 13.66 -12.58 -6.72
N PHE A 228 13.76 -12.46 -5.40
CA PHE A 228 14.35 -11.30 -4.76
C PHE A 228 15.88 -11.43 -4.81
N GLU A 229 16.53 -10.33 -5.16
CA GLU A 229 17.99 -10.26 -5.35
C GLU A 229 18.54 -9.10 -4.54
N ASN A 230 19.80 -9.22 -4.11
CA ASN A 230 20.49 -8.12 -3.43
C ASN A 230 20.88 -7.06 -4.45
N GLU A 231 20.61 -5.79 -4.15
CA GLU A 231 20.84 -4.68 -5.06
C GLU A 231 21.79 -3.66 -4.45
N SER A 232 22.87 -3.32 -5.15
CA SER A 232 23.81 -2.29 -4.70
C SER A 232 23.45 -0.94 -5.31
N THR A 233 23.37 0.08 -4.47
CA THR A 233 23.14 1.47 -4.88
C THR A 233 24.44 2.10 -5.40
N VAL A 234 24.30 3.24 -6.09
CA VAL A 234 25.44 4.05 -6.55
C VAL A 234 26.32 4.59 -5.41
N ALA A 235 25.80 4.61 -4.18
CA ALA A 235 26.53 5.00 -2.97
C ALA A 235 27.32 3.84 -2.34
N ASN A 236 27.38 2.68 -3.00
CA ASN A 236 28.00 1.45 -2.52
C ASN A 236 27.35 0.86 -1.25
N GLU A 237 26.08 1.21 -1.00
CA GLU A 237 25.22 0.54 -0.02
C GLU A 237 24.48 -0.61 -0.71
N THR A 238 24.31 -1.74 -0.03
CA THR A 238 23.55 -2.88 -0.55
C THR A 238 22.23 -3.03 0.19
N ALA A 239 21.14 -3.13 -0.58
CA ALA A 239 19.85 -3.59 -0.12
C ALA A 239 19.81 -5.12 -0.24
N TYR A 240 19.70 -5.82 0.88
CA TYR A 240 19.76 -7.29 0.90
C TYR A 240 18.37 -7.92 0.78
N PHE A 241 17.63 -7.62 -0.30
CA PHE A 241 16.24 -8.09 -0.46
C PHE A 241 16.09 -9.62 -0.47
N ALA A 242 17.14 -10.37 -0.87
CA ALA A 242 17.14 -11.83 -0.83
C ALA A 242 17.27 -12.40 0.60
N ASP A 243 17.77 -11.60 1.54
CA ASP A 243 18.04 -12.01 2.93
C ASP A 243 17.06 -11.36 3.94
N TRP A 244 16.47 -10.21 3.58
CA TRP A 244 15.57 -9.45 4.43
C TRP A 244 14.21 -10.14 4.63
N THR A 245 13.97 -10.63 5.85
CA THR A 245 12.71 -11.32 6.23
C THR A 245 11.51 -10.39 6.46
N ARG A 246 11.70 -9.09 6.29
CA ARG A 246 10.65 -8.06 6.36
C ARG A 246 10.98 -6.85 5.50
N SER A 247 10.01 -5.97 5.31
CA SER A 247 10.23 -4.67 4.68
C SER A 247 11.04 -3.75 5.59
N TYR A 248 11.97 -3.00 5.00
CA TYR A 248 12.82 -2.03 5.69
C TYR A 248 12.76 -0.65 5.02
N ARG A 249 13.06 0.37 5.81
CA ARG A 249 13.26 1.76 5.38
C ARG A 249 14.60 2.26 5.92
N HIS A 250 15.44 2.84 5.07
CA HIS A 250 16.79 3.30 5.44
C HIS A 250 17.60 2.23 6.20
N ALA A 251 17.49 0.96 5.83
CA ALA A 251 18.26 -0.08 6.48
C ALA A 251 19.77 0.11 6.22
N PRO A 252 20.64 -0.20 7.19
CA PRO A 252 22.06 -0.26 6.92
C PRO A 252 22.37 -1.32 5.84
N SER A 253 23.52 -1.20 5.20
CA SER A 253 24.05 -2.20 4.26
C SER A 253 24.48 -3.48 5.00
N ASP A 254 23.50 -4.22 5.50
CA ASP A 254 23.62 -5.43 6.32
C ASP A 254 22.54 -6.45 5.89
N PRO A 255 22.89 -7.74 5.70
CA PRO A 255 21.90 -8.80 5.44
C PRO A 255 20.96 -9.09 6.62
N HIS A 256 21.31 -8.73 7.86
CA HIS A 256 20.51 -9.00 9.05
C HIS A 256 20.23 -7.74 9.90
N PRO A 257 19.64 -6.67 9.34
CA PRO A 257 19.46 -5.42 10.06
C PRO A 257 18.42 -5.60 11.17
N THR A 258 18.73 -5.04 12.35
CA THR A 258 17.84 -5.08 13.52
C THR A 258 16.53 -4.35 13.28
N GLY A 259 16.53 -3.32 12.41
CA GLY A 259 15.38 -2.54 12.03
C GLY A 259 15.65 -1.50 10.96
N SER A 260 14.61 -0.75 10.61
CA SER A 260 14.71 0.46 9.79
C SER A 260 15.47 1.55 10.55
N ASP A 261 16.29 2.36 9.86
CA ASP A 261 16.87 3.56 10.46
C ASP A 261 15.85 4.70 10.43
N ILE A 262 15.07 4.78 11.50
CA ILE A 262 14.04 5.81 11.65
C ILE A 262 14.67 7.21 11.76
N ASN A 263 15.87 7.35 12.32
CA ASN A 263 16.51 8.67 12.44
C ASN A 263 16.94 9.19 11.07
N ALA A 264 17.52 8.33 10.22
CA ALA A 264 17.86 8.65 8.85
C ALA A 264 16.60 9.02 8.05
N LEU A 265 15.54 8.22 8.15
CA LEU A 265 14.24 8.51 7.53
C LEU A 265 13.71 9.89 7.94
N GLN A 266 13.61 10.14 9.26
CA GLN A 266 13.08 11.40 9.78
C GLN A 266 13.91 12.60 9.32
N THR A 267 15.23 12.45 9.28
CA THR A 267 16.14 13.50 8.79
C THR A 267 15.92 13.79 7.31
N ALA A 268 15.87 12.76 6.47
CA ALA A 268 15.62 12.88 5.04
C ALA A 268 14.26 13.52 4.74
N LEU A 269 13.21 13.09 5.46
CA LEU A 269 11.85 13.60 5.30
C LEU A 269 11.72 15.07 5.67
N LYS A 270 12.22 15.46 6.85
CA LYS A 270 12.16 16.85 7.30
C LYS A 270 12.92 17.78 6.36
N ALA A 271 14.05 17.33 5.81
CA ALA A 271 14.84 18.09 4.86
C ALA A 271 14.09 18.39 3.54
N GLN A 272 13.20 17.50 3.11
CA GLN A 272 12.45 17.65 1.85
C GLN A 272 11.03 18.20 2.02
N ALA A 273 10.46 18.16 3.23
CA ALA A 273 9.05 18.46 3.49
C ALA A 273 8.57 19.82 2.94
N VAL A 274 9.39 20.87 3.05
CA VAL A 274 9.04 22.21 2.53
C VAL A 274 9.01 22.22 1.00
N SER A 275 10.02 21.63 0.36
CA SER A 275 10.12 21.53 -1.11
C SER A 275 8.96 20.71 -1.68
N ILE A 276 8.66 19.58 -1.05
CA ILE A 276 7.53 18.72 -1.37
C ILE A 276 6.20 19.50 -1.34
N ARG A 277 5.93 20.22 -0.24
CA ARG A 277 4.71 21.02 -0.11
C ARG A 277 4.58 22.09 -1.18
N GLN A 278 5.68 22.78 -1.50
CA GLN A 278 5.71 23.78 -2.57
C GLN A 278 5.37 23.14 -3.93
N LYS A 279 5.96 21.99 -4.24
CA LYS A 279 5.68 21.25 -5.48
C LYS A 279 4.22 20.82 -5.57
N ILE A 280 3.62 20.36 -4.46
CA ILE A 280 2.19 20.03 -4.41
C ILE A 280 1.34 21.27 -4.70
N GLY A 281 1.68 22.43 -4.10
CA GLY A 281 0.99 23.69 -4.38
C GLY A 281 1.01 24.07 -5.86
N LEU A 282 2.12 23.81 -6.57
CA LEU A 282 2.24 24.07 -7.99
C LEU A 282 1.32 23.20 -8.86
N LEU A 283 0.93 22.00 -8.39
CA LEU A 283 -0.04 21.16 -9.10
C LEU A 283 -1.44 21.77 -9.16
N PHE A 284 -1.74 22.78 -8.35
CA PHE A 284 -2.99 23.53 -8.39
C PHE A 284 -2.89 24.83 -9.19
N ALA A 285 -1.74 25.07 -9.83
CA ALA A 285 -1.46 26.29 -10.57
C ALA A 285 -1.43 26.07 -12.09
N PHE A 286 -1.99 24.96 -12.59
CA PHE A 286 -2.26 24.78 -14.03
C PHE A 286 -3.25 25.87 -14.51
N PRO A 287 -3.10 26.40 -15.74
CA PRO A 287 -3.78 27.60 -16.17
C PRO A 287 -5.16 27.25 -16.76
N ASP A 288 -6.10 28.17 -16.61
CA ASP A 288 -7.38 28.03 -17.28
C ASP A 288 -7.24 28.23 -18.80
N GLY A 289 -7.98 27.44 -19.59
CA GLY A 289 -8.08 27.62 -21.05
C GLY A 289 -7.01 26.92 -21.89
N GLU A 290 -6.08 26.16 -21.28
CA GLU A 290 -5.20 25.23 -22.02
C GLU A 290 -5.93 23.94 -22.44
N ASP A 291 -5.35 23.22 -23.40
CA ASP A 291 -5.85 21.91 -23.82
C ASP A 291 -5.80 20.94 -22.62
N PRO A 292 -6.95 20.39 -22.18
CA PRO A 292 -7.00 19.47 -21.05
C PRO A 292 -6.11 18.23 -21.21
N ALA A 293 -5.88 17.76 -22.44
CA ALA A 293 -5.04 16.60 -22.70
C ALA A 293 -3.56 16.90 -22.40
N ILE A 294 -3.08 18.08 -22.82
CA ILE A 294 -1.72 18.56 -22.55
C ILE A 294 -1.53 18.76 -21.04
N VAL A 295 -2.48 19.46 -20.41
CA VAL A 295 -2.45 19.71 -18.95
C VAL A 295 -2.44 18.39 -18.17
N TYR A 296 -3.27 17.43 -18.58
CA TYR A 296 -3.33 16.14 -17.90
C TYR A 296 -2.04 15.32 -18.08
N ASP A 297 -1.44 15.30 -19.27
CA ASP A 297 -0.15 14.64 -19.50
C ASP A 297 0.95 15.22 -18.59
N GLU A 298 1.08 16.55 -18.55
CA GLU A 298 2.03 17.24 -17.67
C GLU A 298 1.75 16.97 -16.18
N PHE A 299 0.48 16.99 -15.75
CA PHE A 299 0.09 16.73 -14.37
C PHE A 299 0.35 15.28 -13.94
N SER A 300 0.06 14.30 -14.81
CA SER A 300 -0.09 12.92 -14.38
C SER A 300 1.23 12.20 -14.14
N ASN A 301 2.26 12.48 -14.96
CA ASN A 301 3.41 11.61 -15.10
C ASN A 301 4.74 12.35 -15.32
N GLN A 302 5.86 11.72 -14.99
CA GLN A 302 7.20 12.34 -15.04
C GLN A 302 7.89 12.28 -16.41
N VAL A 303 7.37 11.46 -17.34
CA VAL A 303 7.91 11.25 -18.70
C VAL A 303 6.97 11.84 -19.75
N ASN A 304 6.26 12.91 -19.39
CA ASN A 304 5.27 13.54 -20.25
C ASN A 304 5.86 14.00 -21.59
N GLU A 305 5.12 13.75 -22.67
CA GLU A 305 5.55 14.02 -24.04
C GLU A 305 5.07 15.39 -24.55
N SER A 306 4.11 15.98 -23.85
CA SER A 306 3.52 17.27 -24.21
C SER A 306 4.40 18.48 -23.90
N ARG A 307 5.64 18.27 -23.41
CA ARG A 307 6.59 19.36 -23.09
C ARG A 307 6.87 20.18 -24.34
N ARG A 308 6.60 21.49 -24.22
CA ARG A 308 6.90 22.44 -25.31
C ARG A 308 8.41 22.68 -25.37
N GLN A 309 8.93 22.93 -26.56
CA GLN A 309 10.36 23.15 -26.81
C GLN A 309 10.95 24.32 -26.00
N GLU A 310 10.10 25.30 -25.63
CA GLU A 310 10.42 26.43 -24.75
C GLU A 310 9.44 26.49 -23.57
N ASP A 311 9.45 25.46 -22.73
CA ASP A 311 8.66 25.48 -21.52
C ASP A 311 9.39 26.22 -20.39
N TYR A 312 9.01 27.49 -20.18
CA TYR A 312 9.49 28.30 -19.05
C TYR A 312 8.74 28.00 -17.75
N ARG A 313 7.80 27.05 -17.76
CA ARG A 313 7.00 26.68 -16.61
C ARG A 313 7.56 25.42 -15.95
N ASN A 314 7.68 25.45 -14.63
CA ASN A 314 8.06 24.29 -13.85
C ASN A 314 7.02 24.02 -12.76
N VAL A 315 5.90 23.42 -13.15
CA VAL A 315 4.83 22.97 -12.22
C VAL A 315 5.10 21.58 -11.65
N GLY A 316 5.90 20.76 -12.35
CA GLY A 316 6.12 19.35 -12.00
C GLY A 316 4.90 18.48 -12.27
N SER A 317 5.00 17.19 -11.93
CA SER A 317 3.92 16.21 -12.08
C SER A 317 3.67 15.48 -10.77
N LEU A 318 2.46 14.95 -10.59
CA LEU A 318 2.10 14.16 -9.41
C LEU A 318 3.02 12.95 -9.24
N GLU A 319 3.34 12.24 -10.31
CA GLU A 319 4.27 11.11 -10.29
C GLU A 319 5.67 11.53 -9.81
N ALA A 320 6.18 12.69 -10.23
CA ALA A 320 7.51 13.16 -9.80
C ALA A 320 7.53 13.43 -8.30
N ILE A 321 6.49 14.03 -7.74
CA ILE A 321 6.40 14.27 -6.28
C ILE A 321 6.23 12.94 -5.53
N HIS A 322 5.43 12.03 -6.06
CA HIS A 322 5.32 10.65 -5.55
C HIS A 322 6.69 9.95 -5.51
N GLY A 323 7.49 10.05 -6.58
CA GLY A 323 8.85 9.51 -6.64
C GLY A 323 9.78 10.08 -5.56
N ILE A 324 9.66 11.39 -5.26
CA ILE A 324 10.41 12.02 -4.15
C ILE A 324 10.04 11.37 -2.81
N ILE A 325 8.74 11.15 -2.53
CA ILE A 325 8.29 10.50 -1.30
C ILE A 325 8.81 9.07 -1.20
N HIS A 326 8.76 8.31 -2.30
CA HIS A 326 9.33 6.97 -2.36
C HIS A 326 10.80 6.97 -1.94
N GLY A 327 11.63 7.81 -2.58
CA GLY A 327 13.04 7.98 -2.24
C GLY A 327 13.28 8.36 -0.78
N VAL A 328 12.57 9.38 -0.30
CA VAL A 328 12.74 9.96 1.03
C VAL A 328 12.31 9.02 2.14
N ILE A 329 11.18 8.32 1.98
CA ILE A 329 10.69 7.37 2.99
C ILE A 329 11.50 6.08 2.96
N GLY A 330 11.93 5.66 1.78
CA GLY A 330 12.54 4.35 1.63
C GLY A 330 14.02 4.25 1.95
N GLY A 331 14.83 5.26 1.58
CA GLY A 331 16.29 5.14 1.62
C GLY A 331 16.81 3.80 1.06
N ASN A 332 17.81 3.19 1.70
CA ASN A 332 18.16 1.80 1.41
C ASN A 332 17.05 0.86 1.93
N GLY A 333 16.07 0.51 1.09
CA GLY A 333 14.86 -0.18 1.54
C GLY A 333 13.84 -0.46 0.43
N HIS A 334 12.69 -1.04 0.82
CA HIS A 334 11.66 -1.54 -0.11
C HIS A 334 10.84 -0.45 -0.82
N MET A 335 11.20 0.81 -0.59
CA MET A 335 10.42 1.98 -0.97
C MET A 335 11.12 2.85 -2.03
N VAL A 336 12.40 2.59 -2.34
CA VAL A 336 13.22 3.37 -3.28
C VAL A 336 13.45 2.66 -4.61
N GLY A 337 13.04 1.40 -4.74
CA GLY A 337 13.06 0.74 -6.04
C GLY A 337 12.10 1.42 -7.01
N ASP A 338 12.52 1.52 -8.28
CA ASP A 338 11.61 1.50 -9.45
C ASP A 338 10.55 0.38 -9.23
N PRO A 339 9.36 0.34 -9.87
CA PRO A 339 8.24 -0.52 -9.48
C PRO A 339 8.56 -2.03 -9.44
N MET A 340 9.77 -2.39 -9.85
CA MET A 340 10.42 -3.68 -9.73
C MET A 340 10.55 -4.27 -8.33
N ILE A 341 10.44 -3.52 -7.23
CA ILE A 341 10.44 -4.11 -5.88
C ILE A 341 9.20 -3.65 -5.13
N THR A 342 8.44 -4.65 -4.65
CA THR A 342 7.21 -4.57 -3.86
C THR A 342 7.00 -3.21 -3.21
N SER A 343 6.10 -2.38 -3.79
CA SER A 343 5.57 -1.23 -3.06
C SER A 343 4.95 -1.80 -1.80
N SER A 344 5.56 -1.53 -0.65
CA SER A 344 4.97 -1.89 0.62
C SER A 344 3.60 -1.20 0.69
N LEU A 345 2.52 -1.97 0.84
CA LEU A 345 1.17 -1.44 1.07
C LEU A 345 1.10 -0.56 2.35
N THR A 346 2.21 -0.44 3.09
CA THR A 346 2.39 0.48 4.22
C THR A 346 2.34 1.96 3.85
N ASN A 347 2.25 2.31 2.56
CA ASN A 347 1.98 3.69 2.17
C ASN A 347 0.49 3.97 2.12
N MET A 348 0.03 4.70 3.12
CA MET A 348 -1.17 5.50 3.00
C MET A 348 -0.86 6.68 2.09
N GLN A 349 -1.26 6.58 0.82
CA GLN A 349 -1.30 7.71 -0.12
C GLN A 349 -2.55 8.56 0.11
#